data_AF-A0A4R5G911-F1
#
_entry.id   AF-A0A4R5G911-F1
#
_cell.length_a   1.000
_cell.length_b   1.000
_cell.length_c   1.000
_cell.angle_alpha   90.00
_cell.angle_beta   90.00
_cell.angle_gamma   90.00
#
_symmetry.space_group_name_H-M   'P 1'
#
loop_
_entity.id
_entity.type
_entity.pdbx_description
1 polymer ?
#
loop_
_entity_poly.entity_id
_entity_poly.type
_entity_poly.pdbx_seq_one_letter_code
_entity_poly.pdbx_strand_id
1 'polypeptide(L)'
;MKNRQFSEDQIIKLLQDAKKGEKPVEDLCRDFGCSPASFYAWKKKYGDTTAGEAKRLRQLEKENARLLKIVGQQRLEIDAMKDVIQKKR
;
A
#
# COMPACT_ATOMS: atom_id res chain seq x y z
N MET A 1 -10.93 -10.51 -24.61
CA MET A 1 -11.37 -9.39 -23.75
C MET A 1 -10.14 -8.63 -23.29
N LYS A 2 -10.08 -7.30 -23.45
CA LYS A 2 -8.95 -6.50 -22.95
C LYS A 2 -8.92 -6.59 -21.42
N ASN A 3 -7.81 -7.08 -20.84
CA ASN A 3 -7.59 -7.03 -19.40
C ASN A 3 -7.41 -5.57 -18.98
N ARG A 4 -8.49 -4.94 -18.52
CA ARG A 4 -8.45 -3.59 -17.95
C ARG A 4 -7.84 -3.73 -16.55
N GLN A 5 -6.65 -3.18 -16.35
CA GLN A 5 -6.02 -3.15 -15.04
C GLN A 5 -6.61 -1.99 -14.24
N PHE A 6 -7.27 -2.31 -13.13
CA PHE A 6 -7.78 -1.32 -12.18
C PHE A 6 -6.69 -0.97 -11.18
N SER A 7 -6.52 0.31 -10.86
CA SER A 7 -5.59 0.71 -9.80
C SER A 7 -6.18 0.40 -8.42
N GLU A 8 -5.30 0.23 -7.44
CA GLU A 8 -5.69 0.01 -6.04
C GLU A 8 -6.60 1.12 -5.52
N ASP A 9 -6.31 2.38 -5.87
CA ASP A 9 -7.10 3.54 -5.46
C ASP A 9 -8.52 3.51 -6.07
N GLN A 10 -8.65 3.08 -7.32
CA GLN A 10 -9.97 2.91 -7.97
C GLN A 10 -10.77 1.81 -7.28
N ILE A 11 -10.14 0.68 -6.95
CA ILE A 11 -10.76 -0.44 -6.26
C ILE A 11 -11.23 -0.02 -4.86
N ILE A 12 -10.38 0.68 -4.09
CA ILE A 12 -10.75 1.12 -2.74
C ILE A 12 -11.91 2.12 -2.79
N LYS A 13 -11.92 3.04 -3.76
CA LYS A 13 -13.05 3.97 -3.95
C LYS A 13 -14.36 3.23 -4.23
N LEU A 14 -14.34 2.23 -5.11
CA LEU A 14 -15.51 1.38 -5.37
C LEU A 14 -16.01 0.67 -4.10
N LEU A 15 -15.11 0.11 -3.29
CA LEU A 15 -15.46 -0.54 -2.03
C LEU A 15 -16.05 0.44 -1.00
N GLN A 16 -15.56 1.68 -0.96
CA GLN A 16 -16.11 2.73 -0.12
C GLN A 16 -17.51 3.16 -0.56
N ASP A 17 -17.73 3.32 -1.87
CA ASP A 17 -19.05 3.65 -2.40
C ASP A 17 -20.07 2.54 -2.11
N ALA A 18 -19.65 1.27 -2.21
CA ALA A 18 -20.47 0.13 -1.78
C ALA A 18 -20.76 0.13 -0.27
N LYS A 19 -19.84 0.62 0.57
CA LYS A 19 -20.03 0.74 2.03
C LYS A 19 -21.07 1.81 2.41
N LYS A 20 -21.24 2.85 1.58
CA LYS A 20 -22.28 3.87 1.79
C LYS A 20 -23.70 3.32 1.57
N GLY A 21 -23.85 2.27 0.76
CA GLY A 21 -25.12 1.60 0.54
C GLY A 21 -26.11 2.34 -0.36
N GLU A 22 -25.66 3.36 -1.10
CA GLU A 22 -26.52 4.19 -1.98
C GLU A 22 -26.96 3.46 -3.26
N LYS A 23 -26.20 2.45 -3.71
CA LYS A 23 -26.48 1.64 -4.90
C LYS A 23 -26.24 0.15 -4.63
N PRO A 24 -27.00 -0.75 -5.28
CA PRO A 24 -26.69 -2.18 -5.30
C PRO A 24 -25.28 -2.45 -5.85
N VAL A 25 -24.64 -3.53 -5.39
CA VAL A 25 -23.28 -3.91 -5.82
C VAL A 25 -23.25 -4.21 -7.32
N GLU A 26 -24.34 -4.74 -7.86
CA GLU A 26 -24.51 -5.08 -9.27
C GLU A 26 -24.42 -3.84 -10.16
N ASP A 27 -25.07 -2.75 -9.75
CA ASP A 27 -25.05 -1.48 -10.47
C ASP A 27 -23.69 -0.79 -10.36
N LEU A 28 -23.08 -0.83 -9.16
CA LEU A 28 -21.71 -0.34 -8.96
C LEU A 28 -20.70 -1.07 -9.84
N CYS A 29 -20.82 -2.40 -9.94
CA CYS A 29 -19.95 -3.21 -10.80
C CYS A 29 -20.15 -2.88 -12.28
N ARG A 30 -21.39 -2.65 -12.72
CA ARG A 30 -21.72 -2.25 -14.09
C ARG A 30 -21.14 -0.88 -14.44
N ASP A 31 -21.32 0.11 -13.55
CA ASP A 31 -20.81 1.47 -13.71
C ASP A 31 -19.26 1.48 -13.73
N PHE A 32 -18.63 0.69 -12.86
CA PHE A 32 -17.18 0.59 -12.75
C PHE A 32 -16.55 -0.28 -13.86
N GLY A 33 -17.35 -1.15 -14.50
CA GLY A 33 -16.90 -2.07 -15.53
C GLY A 33 -16.15 -3.30 -14.99
N CYS A 34 -16.46 -3.75 -13.77
CA CYS A 34 -15.95 -4.99 -13.19
C CYS A 34 -17.04 -6.04 -13.00
N SER A 35 -16.63 -7.29 -12.76
CA SER A 35 -17.58 -8.34 -12.36
C SER A 35 -17.88 -8.27 -10.85
N PRO A 36 -19.06 -8.72 -10.39
CA PRO A 36 -19.33 -8.88 -8.96
C PRO A 36 -18.32 -9.81 -8.27
N ALA A 37 -17.84 -10.85 -8.95
CA ALA A 37 -16.80 -11.73 -8.43
C ALA A 37 -15.49 -10.98 -8.14
N SER A 38 -15.06 -10.10 -9.04
CA SER A 38 -13.90 -9.22 -8.84
C SER A 38 -14.10 -8.30 -7.65
N PHE A 39 -15.28 -7.72 -7.51
CA PHE A 39 -15.63 -6.86 -6.37
C PHE A 39 -15.47 -7.60 -5.04
N TYR A 40 -16.03 -8.80 -4.89
CA TYR A 40 -15.93 -9.55 -3.64
C TYR A 40 -14.50 -10.03 -3.35
N ALA A 41 -13.73 -10.40 -4.38
CA ALA A 41 -12.30 -10.68 -4.23
C ALA A 41 -11.53 -9.46 -3.70
N TRP A 42 -11.82 -8.26 -4.23
CA TRP A 42 -11.22 -7.02 -3.73
C TRP A 42 -11.72 -6.64 -2.34
N LYS A 43 -13.01 -6.87 -2.03
CA LYS A 43 -13.57 -6.65 -0.69
C LYS A 43 -12.87 -7.54 0.34
N LYS A 44 -12.54 -8.79 0.01
CA LYS A 44 -11.75 -9.66 0.89
C LYS A 44 -10.32 -9.16 1.09
N LYS A 45 -9.72 -8.54 0.06
CA LYS A 45 -8.33 -8.06 0.09
C LYS A 45 -8.16 -6.68 0.72
N TYR A 46 -9.11 -5.78 0.52
CA TYR A 46 -9.02 -4.36 0.85
C TYR A 46 -10.22 -3.83 1.66
N GLY A 47 -11.24 -4.64 1.96
CA GLY A 47 -12.50 -4.19 2.54
C GLY A 47 -12.41 -3.57 3.92
N ASP A 48 -11.36 -3.91 4.68
CA ASP A 48 -11.05 -3.32 5.98
C ASP A 48 -10.09 -2.13 5.88
N THR A 49 -9.62 -1.79 4.68
CA THR A 49 -8.67 -0.70 4.44
C THR A 49 -9.38 0.48 3.81
N THR A 50 -9.48 1.60 4.52
CA THR A 50 -9.92 2.86 3.92
C THR A 50 -8.86 3.41 2.96
N ALA A 51 -9.27 4.21 1.96
CA ALA A 51 -8.31 4.87 1.05
C ALA A 51 -7.25 5.70 1.79
N GLY A 52 -7.63 6.28 2.94
CA GLY A 52 -6.72 6.99 3.83
C GLY A 52 -5.69 6.07 4.49
N GLU A 53 -6.11 4.90 4.98
CA GLU A 53 -5.21 3.91 5.59
C GLU A 53 -4.26 3.29 4.57
N ALA A 54 -4.72 2.96 3.36
CA ALA A 54 -3.85 2.46 2.29
C ALA A 54 -2.79 3.50 1.87
N LYS A 55 -3.18 4.78 1.77
CA LYS A 55 -2.25 5.88 1.50
C LYS A 55 -1.24 6.06 2.63
N ARG A 56 -1.70 6.01 3.89
CA ARG A 56 -0.85 6.11 5.08
C ARG A 56 0.14 4.95 5.17
N LEU A 57 -0.30 3.72 4.89
CA LEU A 57 0.54 2.54 4.89
C LEU A 57 1.68 2.67 3.87
N ARG A 58 1.36 3.03 2.61
CA ARG A 58 2.37 3.22 1.56
C ARG A 58 3.38 4.33 1.91
N GLN A 59 2.93 5.40 2.58
CA GLN A 59 3.83 6.45 3.06
C GLN A 59 4.77 5.93 4.14
N LEU A 60 4.25 5.20 5.12
CA LEU A 60 5.04 4.60 6.20
C LEU A 60 6.05 3.58 5.68
N GLU A 61 5.66 2.73 4.72
CA GLU A 61 6.58 1.77 4.09
C GLU A 61 7.74 2.46 3.37
N LYS A 62 7.45 3.54 2.63
CA LYS A 62 8.47 4.34 1.94
C LYS A 62 9.42 5.02 2.93
N GLU A 63 8.88 5.58 4.01
CA GLU A 63 9.67 6.21 5.05
C GLU A 63 10.54 5.20 5.80
N ASN A 64 9.99 4.03 6.15
CA ASN A 64 10.73 2.95 6.79
C ASN A 64 11.90 2.47 5.91
N ALA A 65 11.67 2.28 4.61
CA ALA A 65 12.73 1.93 3.67
C ALA A 65 13.85 2.98 3.62
N ARG A 66 13.49 4.28 3.66
CA ARG A 66 14.46 5.38 3.73
C ARG A 66 15.24 5.36 5.05
N LEU A 67 14.56 5.18 6.17
CA LEU A 67 15.17 5.13 7.50
C LEU A 67 16.14 3.95 7.64
N LEU A 68 15.74 2.75 7.19
CA LEU A 68 16.62 1.57 7.18
C LEU A 68 17.90 1.82 6.39
N LYS A 69 17.81 2.48 5.23
CA LYS A 69 19.00 2.85 4.44
C LYS A 69 19.93 3.78 5.20
N ILE A 70 19.38 4.82 5.85
CA ILE A 70 20.17 5.78 6.64
C ILE A 70 20.85 5.07 7.82
N VAL A 71 20.11 4.27 8.57
CA VAL A 71 20.64 3.53 9.72
C VAL A 71 21.73 2.55 9.29
N GLY A 72 21.55 1.84 8.18
CA GLY A 72 22.57 0.95 7.62
C GLY A 72 23.85 1.70 7.27
N GLN A 73 23.75 2.85 6.61
CA GLN A 73 24.90 3.69 6.26
C GLN A 73 25.63 4.20 7.52
N GLN A 74 24.89 4.74 8.50
CA GLN A 74 25.44 5.19 9.78
C GLN A 74 26.15 4.06 10.52
N ARG A 75 25.58 2.85 10.49
CA ARG A 75 26.18 1.68 11.13
C ARG A 75 27.54 1.35 10.52
N LEU A 76 27.65 1.37 9.19
CA LEU A 76 28.91 1.13 8.48
C LEU A 76 29.98 2.17 8.84
N GLU A 77 29.58 3.46 8.91
CA GLU A 77 30.49 4.54 9.29
C GLU A 77 30.98 4.40 10.74
N ILE A 78 30.09 4.05 11.67
CA ILE A 78 30.44 3.80 13.07
C ILE A 78 31.42 2.63 13.19
N ASP A 79 31.17 1.54 12.47
CA ASP A 79 32.04 0.36 12.52
C ASP A 79 33.43 0.68 11.93
N ALA A 80 33.50 1.40 10.81
CA ALA A 80 34.77 1.87 10.25
C ALA A 80 35.54 2.81 11.22
N MET A 81 34.85 3.72 11.91
CA MET A 81 35.48 4.59 12.90
C MET A 81 36.03 3.80 14.09
N LYS A 82 35.29 2.79 14.57
CA LYS A 82 35.74 1.91 15.65
C LYS A 82 36.99 1.14 15.26
N ASP A 83 37.04 0.59 14.05
CA ASP A 83 38.21 -0.14 13.54
C ASP A 83 39.45 0.76 13.49
N VAL A 84 39.31 2.01 13.05
CA VAL A 84 40.41 2.98 13.03
C VAL A 84 40.88 3.31 14.45
N ILE A 85 39.97 3.49 15.41
CA ILE A 85 40.31 3.76 16.81
C ILE A 85 41.01 2.56 17.43
N GLN A 86 40.55 1.34 17.16
CA GLN A 86 41.16 0.11 17.67
C GLN A 86 42.57 -0.12 17.11
N LYS A 87 42.79 0.15 15.82
CA LYS A 87 44.12 0.03 15.19
C LYS A 87 45.15 1.06 15.67
N LYS A 88 44.69 2.17 16.27
CA LYS A 88 45.56 3.21 16.85
C LYS A 88 45.98 2.93 18.29
N ARG A 89 45.42 1.89 18.93
CA ARG A 89 45.81 1.45 20.27
C ARG A 89 46.88 0.38 20.24
#